data_AF-A0A545AN85-F1
#
_entry.id   AF-A0A545AN85-F1
#
_cell.length_a   1.000
_cell.length_b   1.000
_cell.length_c   1.000
_cell.angle_alpha   90.00
_cell.angle_beta   90.00
_cell.angle_gamma   90.00
#
_symmetry.space_group_name_H-M   'P 1'
#
loop_
_entity.id
_entity.type
_entity.pdbx_description
1 polymer ?
#
loop_
_entity_poly.entity_id
_entity_poly.type
_entity_poly.pdbx_seq_one_letter_code
_entity_poly.pdbx_strand_id
1 'polypeptide(L)'
;MEYLPWHAEPLAAVDLEGTGAQDGTSEAILEIAAIPFGGPAPNLAAAFSTLVNPDRSVPRRPWISPGLTDTTLAAAPRWSSTAGVVAGMLDGRWIVGHNVGVD
;
A
#
# COMPACT_ATOMS: atom_id res chain seq x y z
N MET A 1 -20.03 21.63 17.50
CA MET A 1 -19.92 20.37 16.76
C MET A 1 -19.15 19.42 17.65
N GLU A 2 -19.72 18.26 17.93
CA GLU A 2 -19.05 17.19 18.68
C GLU A 2 -18.32 16.31 17.66
N TYR A 3 -17.01 16.18 17.80
CA TYR A 3 -16.23 15.31 16.91
C TYR A 3 -16.31 13.88 17.43
N LEU A 4 -16.59 12.94 16.53
CA LEU A 4 -16.44 11.52 16.86
C LEU A 4 -14.96 11.19 17.07
N PRO A 5 -14.64 10.26 17.98
CA PRO A 5 -13.26 9.78 18.10
C PRO A 5 -12.86 9.11 16.78
N TRP A 6 -11.59 9.25 16.39
CA TRP A 6 -11.07 8.75 15.12
C TRP A 6 -11.40 7.26 14.87
N HIS A 7 -11.41 6.44 15.93
CA HIS A 7 -11.67 5.01 15.85
C HIS A 7 -13.18 4.65 15.71
N ALA A 8 -14.07 5.64 15.71
CA ALA A 8 -15.48 5.47 15.39
C ALA A 8 -15.79 5.69 13.90
N GLU A 9 -14.81 6.20 13.14
CA GLU A 9 -14.90 6.34 11.69
C GLU A 9 -14.36 5.08 10.99
N PRO A 10 -14.82 4.78 9.77
CA PRO A 10 -14.26 3.69 8.97
C PRO A 10 -12.86 4.08 8.47
N LEU A 11 -11.84 3.31 8.85
CA LEU A 11 -10.44 3.58 8.48
C LEU A 11 -9.82 2.41 7.72
N ALA A 12 -8.82 2.71 6.91
CA ALA A 12 -7.88 1.74 6.36
C ALA A 12 -6.45 2.24 6.59
N ALA A 13 -5.64 1.47 7.30
CA ALA A 13 -4.21 1.72 7.34
C ALA A 13 -3.56 1.26 6.04
N VAL A 14 -2.75 2.12 5.44
CA VAL A 14 -2.03 1.87 4.19
C VAL A 14 -0.54 2.11 4.41
N ASP A 15 0.26 1.29 3.73
CA ASP A 15 1.71 1.43 3.62
C ASP A 15 2.13 0.93 2.23
N LEU A 16 2.95 1.72 1.53
CA LEU A 16 3.50 1.40 0.23
C LEU A 16 5.02 1.32 0.28
N GLU A 17 5.57 0.27 -0.33
CA GLU A 17 6.98 0.28 -0.73
C GLU A 17 7.05 0.61 -2.21
N GLY A 18 7.81 1.64 -2.55
CA GLY A 18 7.98 2.10 -3.92
C GLY A 18 9.43 2.04 -4.39
N THR A 19 9.62 2.35 -5.67
CA THR A 19 10.97 2.63 -6.20
C THR A 19 11.62 3.88 -5.56
N GLY A 20 10.79 4.76 -4.97
CA GLY A 20 11.17 5.97 -4.25
C GLY A 20 11.36 7.20 -5.14
N ALA A 21 11.27 8.39 -4.52
CA ALA A 21 11.20 9.70 -5.17
C ALA A 21 12.35 10.05 -6.13
N GLN A 22 13.48 9.33 -6.05
CA GLN A 22 14.59 9.50 -6.97
C GLN A 22 14.32 8.95 -8.39
N ASP A 23 13.23 8.19 -8.57
CA ASP A 23 12.84 7.65 -9.88
C ASP A 23 11.92 8.60 -10.68
N GLY A 24 11.65 9.79 -10.14
CA GLY A 24 10.94 10.88 -10.82
C GLY A 24 9.51 10.50 -11.24
N THR A 25 9.10 10.87 -12.45
CA THR A 25 7.76 10.55 -12.97
C THR A 25 7.59 9.08 -13.34
N SER A 26 8.57 8.23 -13.08
CA SER A 26 8.54 6.81 -13.39
C SER A 26 8.39 5.92 -12.16
N GLU A 27 8.10 6.49 -10.99
CA GLU A 27 7.87 5.73 -9.77
C GLU A 27 6.85 4.59 -9.93
N ALA A 28 7.10 3.49 -9.24
CA ALA A 28 6.20 2.35 -9.21
C ALA A 28 6.01 1.85 -7.78
N ILE A 29 4.78 1.42 -7.47
CA ILE A 29 4.46 0.65 -6.28
C ILE A 29 5.05 -0.75 -6.46
N LEU A 30 5.81 -1.23 -5.48
CA LEU A 30 6.47 -2.53 -5.44
C LEU A 30 5.82 -3.47 -4.42
N GLU A 31 5.23 -2.92 -3.36
CA GLU A 31 4.41 -3.61 -2.39
C GLU A 31 3.33 -2.67 -1.87
N ILE A 32 2.19 -3.23 -1.51
CA ILE A 32 1.11 -2.53 -0.84
C ILE A 32 0.54 -3.39 0.27
N ALA A 33 0.27 -2.75 1.42
CA ALA A 33 -0.58 -3.29 2.47
C ALA A 33 -1.79 -2.38 2.71
N ALA A 34 -2.96 -2.97 2.93
CA ALA A 34 -4.18 -2.27 3.32
C ALA A 34 -4.89 -3.05 4.43
N ILE A 35 -5.07 -2.42 5.60
CA ILE A 35 -5.63 -3.06 6.80
C ILE A 35 -6.82 -2.23 7.29
N PRO A 36 -8.06 -2.74 7.17
CA PRO A 36 -9.24 -2.03 7.63
C PRO A 36 -9.34 -2.06 9.16
N PHE A 37 -10.01 -1.06 9.72
CA PHE A 37 -10.33 -0.98 11.14
C PHE A 37 -11.84 -1.16 11.34
N GLY A 38 -12.21 -1.98 12.34
CA GLY A 38 -13.60 -2.15 12.78
C GLY A 38 -13.90 -1.45 14.11
N GLY A 39 -13.05 -0.50 14.51
CA GLY A 39 -12.98 0.09 15.84
C GLY A 39 -11.55 0.46 16.19
N PRO A 40 -11.14 0.44 17.48
CA PRO A 40 -9.78 0.82 17.89
C PRO A 40 -8.70 -0.21 17.50
N ALA A 41 -9.09 -1.35 16.94
CA ALA A 41 -8.19 -2.44 16.55
C ALA A 41 -8.30 -2.76 15.05
N PRO A 42 -7.19 -3.17 14.41
CA PRO A 42 -7.19 -3.59 13.01
C PRO A 42 -7.97 -4.90 12.83
N ASN A 43 -8.70 -5.00 11.72
CA ASN A 43 -9.34 -6.24 11.28
C ASN A 43 -8.36 -7.04 10.42
N LEU A 44 -7.53 -7.84 11.08
CA LEU A 44 -6.50 -8.66 10.43
C LEU A 44 -7.08 -9.77 9.54
N ALA A 45 -8.30 -10.22 9.79
CA ALA A 45 -8.97 -11.21 8.93
C ALA A 45 -9.33 -10.64 7.55
N ALA A 46 -9.45 -9.31 7.44
CA ALA A 46 -9.66 -8.59 6.20
C ALA A 46 -8.41 -7.83 5.74
N ALA A 47 -7.24 -8.07 6.35
CA ALA A 47 -6.00 -7.46 5.90
C ALA A 47 -5.63 -7.96 4.49
N PHE A 48 -5.10 -7.06 3.69
CA PHE A 48 -4.59 -7.35 2.36
C PHE A 48 -3.13 -6.89 2.26
N SER A 49 -2.26 -7.74 1.72
CA SER A 49 -0.94 -7.31 1.26
C SER A 49 -0.53 -8.07 0.02
N THR A 50 0.21 -7.40 -0.85
CA THR A 50 0.75 -8.03 -2.06
C THR A 50 1.97 -7.28 -2.59
N LEU A 51 2.89 -8.02 -3.19
CA LEU A 51 3.90 -7.45 -4.07
C LEU A 51 3.24 -6.99 -5.37
N VAL A 52 3.86 -6.05 -6.06
CA VAL A 52 3.39 -5.50 -7.33
C VAL A 52 4.50 -5.58 -8.37
N ASN A 53 4.18 -6.16 -9.52
CA ASN A 53 5.08 -6.20 -10.66
C ASN A 53 5.05 -4.84 -11.38
N PRO A 54 6.18 -4.09 -11.45
CA PRO A 54 6.24 -2.79 -12.10
C PRO A 54 6.45 -2.88 -13.63
N ASP A 55 6.38 -4.08 -14.22
CA ASP A 55 6.61 -4.36 -15.64
C ASP A 55 8.01 -3.98 -16.16
N ARG A 56 8.99 -3.87 -15.25
CA ARG A 56 10.41 -3.60 -15.55
C ARG A 56 11.32 -4.10 -14.42
N SER A 57 12.61 -4.24 -14.72
CA SER A 57 13.64 -4.42 -13.68
C SER A 57 13.77 -3.19 -12.80
N VAL A 58 14.01 -3.39 -11.50
CA VAL A 58 14.20 -2.34 -10.50
C VAL A 58 15.64 -2.42 -9.99
N PRO A 59 16.50 -1.43 -10.31
CA PRO A 59 17.86 -1.40 -9.79
C PRO A 59 17.86 -1.42 -8.26
N ARG A 60 18.75 -2.21 -7.65
CA ARG A 60 18.91 -2.21 -6.19
C ARG A 60 19.27 -0.81 -5.69
N ARG A 61 18.54 -0.35 -4.68
CA ARG A 61 18.79 0.91 -3.98
C ARG A 61 18.84 0.67 -2.46
N PRO A 62 19.56 1.51 -1.70
CA PRO A 62 19.67 1.35 -0.25
C PRO A 62 18.34 1.42 0.51
N TRP A 63 17.34 2.12 -0.03
CA TRP A 63 16.01 2.28 0.58
C TRP A 63 15.00 1.21 0.13
N ILE A 64 15.31 0.42 -0.90
CA ILE A 64 14.43 -0.67 -1.33
C ILE A 64 14.72 -1.89 -0.48
N SER A 65 13.67 -2.46 0.12
CA SER A 65 13.78 -3.65 0.96
C SER A 65 14.56 -4.77 0.25
N PRO A 66 15.52 -5.45 0.91
CA PRO A 66 16.36 -6.47 0.27
C PRO A 66 15.61 -7.65 -0.36
N GLY A 67 14.37 -7.90 0.07
CA GLY A 67 13.48 -8.94 -0.44
C GLY A 67 12.72 -8.57 -1.73
N LEU A 68 12.69 -7.28 -2.10
CA LEU A 68 12.11 -6.81 -3.35
C LEU A 68 13.14 -6.97 -4.47
N THR A 69 13.20 -8.17 -5.04
CA THR A 69 14.11 -8.54 -6.12
C THR A 69 13.36 -8.57 -7.45
N ASP A 70 14.06 -8.38 -8.57
CA ASP A 70 13.46 -8.53 -9.90
C ASP A 70 12.73 -9.88 -10.06
N THR A 71 13.27 -10.96 -9.50
CA THR A 71 12.64 -12.29 -9.54
C THR A 71 11.31 -12.32 -8.77
N THR A 72 11.27 -11.75 -7.56
CA THR A 72 10.05 -11.74 -6.74
C THR A 72 9.00 -10.79 -7.30
N LEU A 73 9.42 -9.63 -7.80
CA LEU A 73 8.55 -8.64 -8.45
C LEU A 73 8.01 -9.15 -9.79
N ALA A 74 8.81 -9.86 -10.60
CA ALA A 74 8.35 -10.41 -11.87
C ALA A 74 7.26 -11.50 -11.69
N ALA A 75 7.29 -12.22 -10.57
CA ALA A 75 6.28 -13.23 -10.22
C ALA A 75 5.02 -12.63 -9.57
N ALA A 76 5.05 -11.35 -9.19
CA ALA A 76 3.95 -10.66 -8.54
C ALA A 76 2.84 -10.26 -9.53
N PRO A 77 1.60 -10.00 -9.06
CA PRO A 77 0.56 -9.42 -9.90
C PRO A 77 0.93 -8.01 -10.37
N ARG A 78 0.48 -7.65 -11.57
CA ARG A 78 0.60 -6.28 -12.08
C ARG A 78 -0.33 -5.33 -11.32
N TRP A 79 0.03 -4.05 -11.27
CA TRP A 79 -0.83 -3.02 -10.67
C TRP A 79 -2.24 -3.02 -11.27
N SER A 80 -2.38 -3.20 -12.58
CA SER A 80 -3.69 -3.25 -13.25
C SER A 80 -4.62 -4.35 -12.74
N SER A 81 -4.07 -5.44 -12.20
CA SER A 81 -4.84 -6.53 -11.58
C SER A 81 -5.14 -6.28 -10.09
N THR A 82 -4.30 -5.48 -9.42
CA THR A 82 -4.37 -5.21 -7.98
C THR A 82 -5.19 -3.96 -7.64
N ALA A 83 -5.18 -2.95 -8.50
CA ALA A 83 -5.75 -1.63 -8.24
C ALA A 83 -7.24 -1.66 -7.84
N GLY A 84 -8.04 -2.53 -8.48
CA GLY A 84 -9.46 -2.67 -8.14
C GLY A 84 -9.71 -3.23 -6.74
N VAL A 85 -8.87 -4.19 -6.30
CA VAL A 85 -8.94 -4.75 -4.94
C VAL A 85 -8.60 -3.67 -3.92
N VAL A 86 -7.52 -2.93 -4.17
CA VAL A 86 -7.08 -1.82 -3.30
C VAL A 86 -8.15 -0.74 -3.23
N ALA A 87 -8.71 -0.32 -4.36
CA ALA A 87 -9.79 0.67 -4.40
C ALA A 87 -10.99 0.23 -3.55
N GLY A 88 -11.42 -1.03 -3.66
CA GLY A 88 -12.50 -1.56 -2.82
C GLY A 88 -12.14 -1.64 -1.33
N MET A 89 -10.86 -1.79 -1.00
CA MET A 89 -10.35 -1.75 0.37
C MET A 89 -10.30 -0.32 0.95
N LEU A 90 -10.24 0.71 0.11
CA LEU A 90 -10.16 2.11 0.55
C LEU A 90 -11.52 2.85 0.43
N ASP A 91 -12.44 2.33 -0.38
CA ASP A 91 -13.72 2.96 -0.64
C ASP A 91 -14.52 3.23 0.65
N GLY A 92 -14.96 4.49 0.80
CA GLY A 92 -15.69 4.96 1.97
C GLY A 92 -14.92 4.97 3.29
N ARG A 93 -13.58 4.83 3.27
CA ARG A 93 -12.73 4.82 4.47
C ARG A 93 -11.75 5.99 4.47
N TRP A 94 -11.43 6.50 5.65
CA TRP A 94 -10.29 7.39 5.81
C TRP A 94 -9.00 6.59 5.70
N ILE A 95 -8.07 7.08 4.89
CA ILE A 95 -6.74 6.50 4.76
C ILE A 95 -5.88 7.02 5.90
N VAL A 96 -5.23 6.11 6.61
CA VAL A 96 -4.29 6.44 7.68
C VAL A 96 -2.96 5.73 7.43
N GLY A 97 -1.86 6.36 7.80
CA GLY A 97 -0.53 5.82 7.56
C GLY A 97 0.51 6.78 8.12
N HIS A 98 1.72 6.27 8.30
CA HIS A 98 2.82 7.13 8.72
C HIS A 98 3.32 7.91 7.50
N ASN A 99 3.11 9.23 7.49
CA ASN A 99 3.45 10.08 6.34
C ASN A 99 2.69 9.72 5.04
N VAL A 100 1.41 9.34 5.18
CA VAL A 100 0.50 8.87 4.12
C VAL A 100 0.27 9.83 2.95
N GLY A 101 0.82 11.04 2.99
CA GLY A 101 0.83 11.94 1.83
C GLY A 101 1.93 11.61 0.82
N VAL A 102 2.84 10.69 1.16
CA VAL A 102 3.88 10.16 0.26
C VAL A 102 3.44 8.84 -0.38
N ASP A 103 2.73 8.00 0.38
CA ASP A 103 1.99 6.84 -0.15
C ASP A 103 0.93 7.26 -1.20
#